data_AF-A0A7X8SAB4-F1
#
_entry.id   AF-A0A7X8SAB4-F1
#
_cell.length_a   1.000
_cell.length_b   1.000
_cell.length_c   1.000
_cell.angle_alpha   90.00
_cell.angle_beta   90.00
_cell.angle_gamma   90.00
#
_symmetry.space_group_name_H-M   'P 1'
#
loop_
_entity.id
_entity.type
_entity.pdbx_description
1 polymer ?
#
loop_
_entity_poly.entity_id
_entity_poly.type
_entity_poly.pdbx_seq_one_letter_code
_entity_poly.pdbx_strand_id
1 'polypeptide(L)' 'MALLIEPNSRLSYRWNFAHDDPAFDLESVVIFTLAPTVRGTHLRVEQLGFRPYQKQAYGGAKAGWRQFLKRLEQVLANVS' A
#
# COMPACT_ATOMS: atom_id res chain seq x y z
N MET A 1 -1.34 12.97 -1.58
CA MET A 1 -2.71 13.50 -1.40
C MET A 1 -3.67 12.32 -1.19
N ALA A 2 -4.50 12.36 -0.14
CA ALA A 2 -5.57 11.38 0.05
C ALA A 2 -6.67 11.53 -1.02
N LEU A 3 -7.26 10.41 -1.42
CA LEU A 3 -8.34 10.32 -2.41
C LEU A 3 -9.67 9.89 -1.78
N LEU A 4 -9.62 9.07 -0.73
CA LEU A 4 -10.78 8.61 0.02
C LEU A 4 -10.37 8.37 1.47
N ILE A 5 -11.20 8.82 2.41
CA ILE A 5 -11.05 8.56 3.85
C ILE A 5 -12.42 8.13 4.37
N GLU A 6 -12.55 6.85 4.68
CA GLU A 6 -13.67 6.27 5.41
C GLU A 6 -13.13 5.75 6.74
N PRO A 7 -13.44 6.44 7.86
CA PRO A 7 -12.90 6.08 9.16
C PRO A 7 -13.08 4.60 9.48
N ASN A 8 -12.00 3.94 9.89
CA ASN A 8 -11.95 2.52 10.28
C ASN A 8 -12.40 1.51 9.20
N SER A 9 -12.54 1.93 7.93
CA SER A 9 -13.00 1.08 6.82
C SER A 9 -12.02 1.14 5.65
N ARG A 10 -11.78 2.32 5.09
CA ARG A 10 -11.04 2.46 3.83
C ARG A 10 -10.22 3.73 3.80
N LEU A 11 -9.00 3.60 3.31
CA LEU A 11 -8.12 4.73 3.04
C LEU A 11 -7.53 4.56 1.65
N SER A 12 -7.64 5.58 0.80
CA SER A 12 -7.01 5.60 -0.52
C SER A 12 -6.19 6.87 -0.68
N TYR A 13 -5.00 6.76 -1.25
CA TYR A 13 -4.14 7.92 -1.49
C TYR A 13 -3.21 7.71 -2.69
N ARG A 14 -2.77 8.82 -3.29
CA ARG A 14 -1.75 8.79 -4.35
C ARG A 14 -0.38 8.53 -3.75
N TRP A 15 0.38 7.67 -4.42
CA TRP A 15 1.79 7.42 -4.16
C TRP A 15 2.54 7.53 -5.48
N ASN A 16 3.00 8.73 -5.79
CA ASN A 16 3.75 9.00 -7.02
C ASN A 16 5.24 9.08 -6.70
N PHE A 17 6.06 8.65 -7.65
CA PHE A 17 7.52 8.79 -7.63
C PHE A 17 7.96 9.25 -9.01
N ALA A 18 8.17 10.55 -9.15
CA ALA A 18 8.67 11.15 -10.40
C ALA A 18 10.13 10.75 -10.60
N HIS A 19 10.46 10.26 -11.79
CA HIS A 19 11.81 9.80 -12.11
C HIS A 19 12.09 9.93 -13.61
N ASP A 20 13.33 10.23 -14.00
CA ASP A 20 13.68 10.41 -15.42
C ASP A 20 13.62 9.10 -16.21
N ASP A 21 13.94 7.97 -15.57
CA ASP A 21 13.76 6.62 -16.15
C ASP A 21 12.28 6.18 -16.08
N PRO A 22 11.62 5.93 -17.23
CA PRO A 22 10.22 5.49 -17.28
C PRO A 22 9.92 4.19 -16.53
N ALA A 23 10.92 3.32 -16.34
CA ALA A 23 10.78 2.09 -15.56
C ALA A 23 10.48 2.36 -14.08
N PHE A 24 10.82 3.56 -13.60
CA PHE A 24 10.65 4.01 -12.22
C PHE A 24 9.68 5.18 -12.07
N ASP A 25 9.35 5.91 -13.15
CA ASP A 25 8.40 7.03 -13.13
C ASP A 25 6.95 6.57 -12.80
N LEU A 26 6.64 6.51 -11.51
CA LEU A 26 5.45 5.84 -11.01
C LEU A 26 4.36 6.84 -10.68
N GLU A 27 3.19 6.63 -11.27
CA GLU A 27 1.94 7.19 -10.80
C GLU A 27 1.08 6.05 -10.27
N SER A 28 0.76 6.08 -8.98
CA SER A 28 0.02 4.97 -8.37
C SER A 28 -0.96 5.42 -7.30
N VAL A 29 -1.93 4.56 -7.04
CA VAL A 29 -2.90 4.70 -5.96
C VAL A 29 -2.76 3.51 -5.04
N VAL A 30 -2.66 3.79 -3.74
CA VAL A 30 -2.66 2.77 -2.70
C VAL A 30 -3.99 2.80 -1.98
N ILE A 31 -4.58 1.62 -1.80
CA ILE A 31 -5.88 1.42 -1.15
C ILE A 31 -5.68 0.44 0.01
N PHE A 32 -6.03 0.90 1.21
CA PHE A 32 -6.17 0.09 2.41
C PHE A 32 -7.65 -0.20 2.60
N THR A 33 -8.00 -1.47 2.81
CA THR A 33 -9.35 -1.91 3.18
C THR A 33 -9.27 -2.72 4.47
N LEU A 34 -10.00 -2.27 5.49
CA LEU A 34 -10.10 -2.91 6.79
C LEU A 34 -11.44 -3.64 6.88
N ALA A 35 -11.38 -4.95 7.08
CA ALA A 35 -12.56 -5.77 7.33
C ALA A 35 -12.50 -6.32 8.77
N PRO A 36 -13.48 -6.01 9.63
CA PRO A 36 -13.56 -6.62 10.96
C PRO A 36 -13.64 -8.15 10.87
N THR A 37 -13.03 -8.82 11.84
CA THR A 37 -13.10 -10.26 12.05
C THR A 37 -13.36 -10.54 13.53
N VAL A 38 -13.72 -11.78 13.88
CA VAL A 38 -13.97 -12.16 15.29
C VAL A 38 -12.75 -11.90 16.20
N ARG A 39 -11.53 -11.94 15.66
CA ARG A 39 -10.28 -11.84 16.44
C ARG A 39 -9.42 -10.61 16.10
N GLY A 40 -9.99 -9.60 15.46
CA GLY A 40 -9.25 -8.40 15.03
C GLY A 40 -9.68 -7.92 13.66
N THR A 41 -8.73 -7.45 12.85
CA THR A 41 -9.03 -6.83 11.55
C THR A 41 -8.22 -7.49 10.43
N HIS A 42 -8.88 -7.85 9.34
CA HIS A 42 -8.21 -8.23 8.10
C HIS A 42 -7.90 -6.96 7.29
N LEU A 43 -6.61 -6.64 7.16
CA LEU A 43 -6.13 -5.56 6.31
C LEU A 43 -5.78 -6.10 4.91
N ARG A 44 -6.43 -5.56 3.87
CA ARG A 44 -6.00 -5.71 2.47
C ARG A 44 -5.35 -4.42 1.99
N VAL A 45 -4.17 -4.54 1.39
CA VAL A 45 -3.48 -3.43 0.71
C VAL A 45 -3.38 -3.74 -0.78
N GLU A 46 -3.83 -2.80 -1.59
CA GLU A 46 -3.76 -2.85 -3.05
C GLU A 46 -3.01 -1.62 -3.54
N GLN A 47 -2.08 -1.78 -4.47
CA GLN A 47 -1.43 -0.67 -5.17
C GLN A 47 -1.65 -0.82 -6.67
N LEU A 48 -2.28 0.17 -7.28
CA LEU A 48 -2.69 0.19 -8.68
C LEU A 48 -1.93 1.30 -9.42
N GLY A 49 -1.75 1.15 -10.74
CA GLY A 49 -1.11 2.17 -11.59
C GLY A 49 0.21 1.73 -12.22
N PHE A 50 0.73 0.55 -11.87
CA PHE A 50 1.91 -0.01 -12.52
C PHE A 50 1.64 -0.28 -14.01
N ARG A 51 2.40 0.36 -14.87
CA ARG A 51 2.33 0.13 -16.32
C ARG A 51 2.99 -1.21 -16.68
N PRO A 52 2.61 -1.87 -17.79
CA PRO A 52 3.15 -3.19 -18.15
C PRO A 52 4.68 -3.27 -18.26
N TYR A 53 5.33 -2.15 -18.61
CA TYR A 53 6.79 -2.06 -18.72
C TYR A 53 7.50 -1.78 -17.38
N GLN A 54 6.78 -1.39 -16.33
CA GLN A 54 7.33 -1.05 -15.00
C GLN A 54 7.51 -2.27 -14.11
N LYS A 55 8.11 -3.34 -14.66
CA LYS A 55 8.31 -4.61 -13.95
C LYS A 55 9.16 -4.44 -12.69
N GLN A 56 10.14 -3.54 -12.72
CA GLN A 56 11.02 -3.28 -11.58
C GLN A 56 10.31 -2.52 -10.47
N ALA A 57 9.55 -1.47 -10.79
CA ALA A 57 8.73 -0.75 -9.80
C ALA A 57 7.70 -1.69 -9.15
N TYR A 58 7.02 -2.52 -9.97
CA TYR A 58 6.07 -3.53 -9.45
C TYR A 58 6.74 -4.55 -8.53
N GLY A 59 7.90 -5.10 -8.94
CA GLY A 59 8.65 -6.06 -8.14
C GLY A 59 9.14 -5.47 -6.82
N GLY A 60 9.68 -4.25 -6.86
CA GLY A 60 10.11 -3.50 -5.69
C GLY A 60 8.97 -3.21 -4.72
N ALA A 61 7.83 -2.74 -5.22
CA ALA A 61 6.64 -2.50 -4.41
C ALA A 61 6.14 -3.79 -3.74
N LYS A 62 6.07 -4.90 -4.48
CA LYS A 62 5.65 -6.20 -3.93
C LYS A 62 6.58 -6.69 -2.82
N ALA A 63 7.89 -6.48 -2.95
CA ALA A 63 8.84 -6.80 -1.88
C ALA A 63 8.69 -5.86 -0.68
N GLY A 64 8.62 -4.54 -0.92
CA GLY A 64 8.48 -3.51 0.11
C GLY A 64 7.21 -3.68 0.94
N TRP A 65 6.05 -3.90 0.32
CA TRP A 65 4.79 -4.09 1.02
C TRP A 65 4.80 -5.27 1.99
N ARG A 66 5.43 -6.39 1.62
CA ARG A 66 5.60 -7.53 2.55
C ARG A 66 6.41 -7.14 3.78
N GLN A 67 7.44 -6.32 3.62
CA GLN A 67 8.24 -5.84 4.74
C GLN A 67 7.47 -4.82 5.60
N PHE A 68 6.73 -3.89 4.97
CA PHE A 68 5.93 -2.91 5.69
C PHE A 68 4.83 -3.55 6.52
N LEU A 69 4.11 -4.53 5.97
CA LEU A 69 3.06 -5.24 6.71
C LEU A 69 3.62 -6.02 7.89
N LYS A 70 4.78 -6.69 7.74
CA LYS A 70 5.46 -7.35 8.87
C LYS A 70 5.85 -6.36 9.98
N ARG A 71 6.34 -5.17 9.61
CA ARG A 71 6.68 -4.12 10.59
C ARG A 71 5.43 -3.53 11.24
N LEU A 72 4.33 -3.41 10.51
CA LEU A 72 3.05 -2.95 11.05
C LEU A 72 2.56 -3.92 12.13
N GLU A 73 2.62 -5.24 11.90
CA GLU A 73 2.29 -6.24 12.92
C GLU A 73 3.14 -6.08 14.19
N GLN A 74 4.44 -5.81 14.03
CA GLN A 74 5.34 -5.58 15.17
C GLN A 74 4.98 -4.30 15.94
N VAL A 75 4.63 -3.22 15.27
CA VAL A 75 4.18 -1.99 15.93
C VAL A 75 2.91 -2.26 16.71
N LEU A 76 1.92 -2.92 16.10
CA LEU A 76 0.65 -3.24 16.75
C LEU A 76 0.83 -4.17 17.96
N ALA A 77 1.81 -5.07 17.95
CA ALA A 77 2.13 -5.92 19.10
C ALA A 77 2.71 -5.12 20.30
N ASN A 78 3.23 -3.92 20.05
CA ASN A 78 3.79 -3.03 21.07
C ASN A 78 2.85 -1.87 21.46
N VAL A 79 1.68 -1.77 20.83
CA VAL A 79 0.62 -0.84 21.25
C VAL A 79 -0.26 -1.59 22.23
N SER A 80 0.16 -1.55 23.50
CA SER A 80 -0.60 -2.00 24.67
C SER A 80 -1.26 -0.81 25.37
#